data_AF-A0A2N5A494-F1
#
_entry.id   AF-A0A2N5A494-F1
#
_cell.length_a   1.000
_cell.length_b   1.000
_cell.length_c   1.000
_cell.angle_alpha   90.00
_cell.angle_beta   90.00
_cell.angle_gamma   90.00
#
_symmetry.space_group_name_H-M   'P 1'
#
loop_
_entity.id
_entity.type
_entity.pdbx_description
1 polymer ?
#
loop_
_entity_poly.entity_id
_entity_poly.type
_entity_poly.pdbx_seq_one_letter_code
_entity_poly.pdbx_strand_id
1 'polypeptide(L)'
;MFCVQCEQTIRTPAGNGCSYAQGMCGKTAETSDLQDLLIASLQGLSAWALKAREYGIIDHEVDSFAPRAFFSTLTNVNFDSPRIVGYARQAIALREALKAQCQNLDASAAVDN
;
A
#
# COMPACT_ATOMS: atom_id res chain seq x y z
N MET A 1 12.51 9.14 -1.28
CA MET A 1 12.70 7.68 -1.13
C MET A 1 13.58 7.31 0.05
N PHE A 2 13.26 6.17 0.68
CA PHE A 2 14.18 5.37 1.46
C PHE A 2 13.78 3.90 1.33
N CYS A 3 14.57 3.08 0.63
CA CYS A 3 14.21 1.69 0.35
C CYS A 3 15.30 0.71 0.76
N VAL A 4 14.95 -0.26 1.60
CA VAL A 4 15.85 -1.29 2.19
C VAL A 4 15.34 -2.72 2.01
N GLN A 5 14.31 -2.93 1.17
CA GLN A 5 13.62 -4.22 1.09
C GLN A 5 14.46 -5.34 0.47
N CYS A 6 15.42 -5.02 -0.40
CA CYS A 6 16.20 -6.02 -1.14
C CYS A 6 17.62 -6.16 -0.58
N GLU A 7 18.20 -7.33 -0.81
CA GLU A 7 19.57 -7.67 -0.41
C GLU A 7 20.60 -6.71 -1.04
N GLN A 8 20.35 -6.29 -2.28
CA GLN A 8 21.22 -5.38 -3.05
C GLN A 8 21.05 -3.89 -2.66
N THR A 9 20.38 -3.57 -1.56
CA THR A 9 20.25 -2.17 -1.12
C THR A 9 21.62 -1.55 -0.81
N ILE A 10 21.75 -0.23 -0.99
CA ILE A 10 23.01 0.48 -0.77
C ILE A 10 23.49 0.26 0.67
N ARG A 11 24.74 -0.18 0.82
CA ARG A 11 25.45 -0.29 2.09
C ARG A 11 26.82 0.34 1.95
N THR A 12 27.01 1.49 2.60
CA THR A 12 28.26 2.25 2.57
C THR A 12 28.61 2.76 3.96
N PRO A 13 29.87 3.13 4.24
CA PRO A 13 30.24 3.76 5.51
C PRO A 13 29.48 5.07 5.80
N ALA A 14 29.02 5.77 4.76
CA ALA A 14 28.28 7.03 4.89
C ALA A 14 26.77 6.84 5.14
N GLY A 15 26.24 5.64 4.93
CA GLY A 15 24.81 5.37 5.10
C GLY A 15 24.35 4.05 4.47
N ASN A 16 23.20 3.57 4.95
CA ASN A 16 22.51 2.38 4.46
C ASN A 16 21.17 2.76 3.84
N GLY A 17 20.71 1.96 2.88
CA GLY A 17 19.46 2.14 2.18
C GLY A 17 19.58 2.98 0.92
N CYS A 18 18.72 2.69 -0.06
CA CYS A 18 18.60 3.52 -1.25
C CYS A 18 17.88 4.82 -0.90
N SER A 19 18.61 5.93 -0.78
CA SER A 19 18.12 7.24 -0.32
C SER A 19 18.45 8.41 -1.27
N TYR A 20 18.81 8.10 -2.52
CA TYR A 20 19.20 9.08 -3.54
C TYR A 20 18.13 9.20 -4.64
N ALA A 21 18.51 9.61 -5.86
CA ALA A 21 17.59 9.74 -6.99
C ALA A 21 17.05 8.39 -7.51
N GLN A 22 17.78 7.29 -7.27
CA GLN A 22 17.43 5.95 -7.73
C GLN A 22 18.04 4.88 -6.82
N GLY A 23 17.35 3.76 -6.67
CA GLY A 23 17.89 2.56 -6.00
C GLY A 23 18.74 1.69 -6.93
N MET A 24 19.46 0.74 -6.33
CA MET A 24 20.35 -0.19 -7.07
C MET A 24 19.60 -1.03 -8.11
N CYS A 25 18.32 -1.31 -7.87
CA CYS A 25 17.47 -2.07 -8.80
C CYS A 25 16.88 -1.23 -9.96
N GLY A 26 17.20 0.06 -10.06
CA GLY A 26 16.64 0.94 -11.09
C GLY A 26 15.36 1.68 -10.69
N LYS A 27 14.79 1.41 -9.50
CA LYS A 27 13.60 2.13 -9.01
C LYS A 27 13.95 3.59 -8.73
N THR A 28 13.27 4.52 -9.40
CA THR A 28 13.44 5.96 -9.19
C THR A 28 12.91 6.38 -7.82
N ALA A 29 13.35 7.54 -7.32
CA ALA A 29 12.84 8.09 -6.08
C ALA A 29 11.33 8.30 -6.11
N GLU A 30 10.79 8.83 -7.22
CA GLU A 30 9.36 9.03 -7.44
C GLU A 30 8.58 7.72 -7.36
N THR A 31 8.98 6.69 -8.12
CA THR A 31 8.33 5.38 -8.07
C THR A 31 8.40 4.78 -6.68
N SER A 32 9.51 4.96 -5.95
CA SER A 32 9.61 4.49 -4.56
C SER A 32 8.62 5.18 -3.64
N ASP A 33 8.54 6.50 -3.69
CA ASP A 33 7.63 7.27 -2.83
C ASP A 33 6.15 6.96 -3.15
N LEU A 34 5.83 6.68 -4.41
CA LEU A 34 4.51 6.19 -4.81
C LEU A 34 4.21 4.78 -4.30
N GLN A 35 5.20 3.87 -4.26
CA GLN A 35 5.03 2.56 -3.63
C GLN A 35 4.79 2.72 -2.11
N ASP A 36 5.45 3.66 -1.44
CA ASP A 36 5.23 3.95 -0.02
C ASP A 36 3.80 4.47 0.22
N LEU A 37 3.30 5.38 -0.62
CA LEU A 37 1.90 5.85 -0.57
C LEU A 37 0.88 4.73 -0.83
N LEU A 38 1.19 3.80 -1.73
CA LEU A 38 0.36 2.62 -1.96
C LEU A 38 0.31 1.73 -0.70
N ILE A 39 1.46 1.48 -0.05
CA ILE A 39 1.50 0.71 1.20
C ILE A 39 0.66 1.39 2.29
N ALA A 40 0.80 2.71 2.48
CA ALA A 40 -0.03 3.45 3.44
C ALA A 40 -1.53 3.36 3.13
N SER A 41 -1.90 3.42 1.84
CA SER A 41 -3.29 3.24 1.39
C SER A 41 -3.82 1.83 1.68
N LEU A 42 -2.98 0.80 1.47
CA LEU A 42 -3.32 -0.59 1.76
C LEU A 42 -3.44 -0.87 3.27
N GLN A 43 -2.62 -0.22 4.11
CA GLN A 43 -2.78 -0.27 5.56
C GLN A 43 -4.14 0.28 5.99
N GLY A 44 -4.54 1.44 5.47
CA GLY A 44 -5.85 2.02 5.75
C GLY A 44 -7.02 1.15 5.25
N LEU A 45 -6.90 0.53 4.07
CA LEU A 45 -7.86 -0.46 3.57
C LEU A 45 -7.94 -1.68 4.51
N SER A 46 -6.79 -2.16 4.98
CA SER A 46 -6.70 -3.35 5.85
C SER A 46 -7.32 -3.11 7.22
N ALA A 47 -7.14 -1.91 7.80
CA ALA A 47 -7.79 -1.51 9.06
C ALA A 47 -9.31 -1.58 8.93
N TRP A 48 -9.87 -1.03 7.86
CA TRP A 48 -11.32 -1.11 7.60
C TRP A 48 -11.80 -2.51 7.26
N ALA A 49 -11.00 -3.32 6.55
CA ALA A 49 -11.34 -4.71 6.27
C ALA A 49 -11.39 -5.56 7.56
N LEU A 50 -10.47 -5.32 8.52
CA LEU A 50 -10.53 -5.95 9.84
C LEU A 50 -11.79 -5.52 10.61
N LYS A 51 -12.08 -4.22 10.63
CA LYS A 51 -13.29 -3.70 11.28
C LYS A 51 -14.57 -4.26 10.66
N ALA A 52 -14.62 -4.37 9.33
CA ALA A 52 -15.75 -4.93 8.59
C ALA A 52 -16.04 -6.38 8.98
N ARG A 53 -14.99 -7.18 9.23
CA ARG A 53 -15.13 -8.58 9.67
C ARG A 53 -15.79 -8.71 11.04
N GLU A 54 -15.66 -7.73 11.94
CA GLU A 54 -16.40 -7.71 13.21
C GLU A 54 -17.92 -7.66 13.01
N TYR A 55 -18.37 -7.06 11.89
CA TYR A 55 -19.77 -7.00 11.49
C TYR A 55 -20.17 -8.11 10.51
N GLY A 56 -19.30 -9.09 10.25
CA GLY A 56 -19.55 -10.17 9.29
C GLY A 56 -19.50 -9.75 7.82
N ILE A 57 -18.98 -8.57 7.51
CA ILE A 57 -18.77 -8.10 6.13
C ILE A 57 -17.46 -8.67 5.61
N ILE A 58 -17.53 -9.44 4.52
CA ILE A 58 -16.38 -9.98 3.79
C ILE A 58 -16.52 -9.60 2.32
N ASP A 59 -15.58 -8.81 1.82
CA ASP A 59 -15.54 -8.37 0.43
C ASP A 59 -14.42 -9.12 -0.32
N HIS A 60 -14.82 -10.02 -1.22
CA HIS A 60 -13.89 -10.82 -2.02
C HIS A 60 -13.06 -9.95 -2.98
N GLU A 61 -13.57 -8.81 -3.44
CA GLU A 61 -12.78 -7.88 -4.25
C GLU A 61 -11.58 -7.37 -3.44
N VAL A 62 -11.82 -6.93 -2.21
CA VAL A 62 -10.78 -6.45 -1.29
C VAL A 62 -9.74 -7.54 -1.01
N ASP A 63 -10.20 -8.75 -0.66
CA ASP A 63 -9.33 -9.89 -0.37
C ASP A 63 -8.47 -10.29 -1.57
N SER A 64 -8.98 -10.14 -2.80
CA SER A 64 -8.22 -10.43 -4.03
C SER A 64 -7.35 -9.27 -4.53
N PHE A 65 -7.71 -8.03 -4.19
CA PHE A 65 -7.05 -6.81 -4.63
C PHE A 65 -5.81 -6.50 -3.78
N ALA A 66 -5.95 -6.54 -2.45
CA ALA A 66 -4.88 -6.18 -1.52
C ALA A 66 -3.55 -6.93 -1.78
N PRO A 67 -3.52 -8.27 -1.91
CA PRO A 67 -2.27 -8.99 -2.19
C PRO A 67 -1.69 -8.65 -3.56
N ARG A 68 -2.54 -8.38 -4.56
CA ARG A 68 -2.11 -8.03 -5.92
C ARG A 68 -1.47 -6.64 -5.97
N ALA A 69 -2.07 -5.67 -5.29
CA ALA A 69 -1.52 -4.33 -5.15
C ALA A 69 -0.23 -4.34 -4.33
N PHE A 70 -0.18 -5.08 -3.21
CA PHE A 70 1.03 -5.28 -2.42
C PHE A 70 2.15 -5.95 -3.24
N PHE A 71 1.83 -6.97 -4.04
CA PHE A 71 2.81 -7.63 -4.90
C PHE A 71 3.48 -6.65 -5.87
N SER A 72 2.77 -5.61 -6.31
CA SER A 72 3.31 -4.59 -7.21
C SER A 72 4.43 -3.73 -6.59
N THR A 73 4.59 -3.74 -5.27
CA THR A 73 5.65 -2.99 -4.58
C THR A 73 6.92 -3.81 -4.34
N LEU A 74 6.90 -5.11 -4.66
CA LEU A 74 8.05 -5.99 -4.49
C LEU A 74 9.17 -5.63 -5.49
N THR A 75 10.40 -5.97 -5.10
CA THR A 75 11.61 -5.70 -5.89
C THR A 75 11.47 -6.27 -7.31
N ASN A 76 11.75 -5.44 -8.31
CA ASN A 76 11.71 -5.79 -9.73
C ASN A 76 10.33 -6.21 -10.29
N VAL A 77 9.24 -5.86 -9.61
CA VAL A 77 7.89 -6.20 -10.11
C VAL A 77 7.28 -5.09 -10.97
N ASN A 78 7.24 -3.86 -10.47
CA ASN A 78 6.57 -2.77 -11.19
C ASN A 78 7.29 -1.43 -11.03
N PHE A 79 7.65 -0.83 -12.17
CA PHE A 79 8.30 0.48 -12.25
C PHE A 79 7.40 1.56 -12.90
N ASP A 80 6.15 1.23 -13.24
CA ASP A 80 5.17 2.13 -13.86
C ASP A 80 4.45 2.96 -12.78
N SER A 81 4.90 4.20 -12.60
CA SER A 81 4.33 5.18 -11.65
C SER A 81 2.82 5.42 -11.85
N PRO A 82 2.31 5.73 -13.06
CA PRO A 82 0.87 5.81 -13.32
C PRO A 82 0.08 4.59 -12.83
N ARG A 83 0.60 3.38 -13.03
CA ARG A 83 -0.06 2.14 -12.56
C ARG A 83 -0.08 2.03 -11.03
N ILE A 84 0.99 2.44 -10.35
CA ILE A 84 1.05 2.48 -8.88
C ILE A 84 0.03 3.49 -8.33
N VAL A 85 -0.09 4.66 -8.95
CA VAL A 85 -1.13 5.65 -8.61
C VAL A 85 -2.54 5.06 -8.81
N GLY A 86 -2.75 4.29 -9.88
CA GLY A 86 -4.00 3.56 -10.11
C GLY A 86 -4.35 2.61 -8.96
N TYR A 87 -3.38 1.81 -8.49
CA TYR A 87 -3.56 0.95 -7.32
C TYR A 87 -3.88 1.74 -6.05
N ALA A 88 -3.19 2.85 -5.78
CA ALA A 88 -3.44 3.65 -4.59
C ALA A 88 -4.88 4.22 -4.59
N ARG A 89 -5.34 4.72 -5.74
CA ARG A 89 -6.71 5.21 -5.91
C ARG A 89 -7.75 4.11 -5.69
N GLN A 90 -7.52 2.92 -6.25
CA GLN A 90 -8.42 1.78 -6.05
C GLN A 90 -8.45 1.34 -4.58
N ALA A 91 -7.30 1.31 -3.89
CA ALA A 91 -7.24 1.00 -2.46
C ALA A 91 -8.06 1.99 -1.62
N ILE A 92 -7.96 3.29 -1.92
CA ILE A 92 -8.75 4.34 -1.25
C ILE A 92 -10.25 4.17 -1.53
N ALA A 93 -10.63 3.89 -2.79
CA ALA A 93 -12.05 3.69 -3.13
C ALA A 93 -12.66 2.50 -2.39
N LEU A 94 -11.95 1.35 -2.35
CA LEU A 94 -12.37 0.18 -1.60
C LEU A 94 -12.44 0.44 -0.09
N ARG A 95 -11.50 1.23 0.44
CA ARG A 95 -11.50 1.64 1.85
C ARG A 95 -12.75 2.45 2.20
N GLU A 96 -13.07 3.47 1.40
CA GLU A 96 -14.26 4.30 1.65
C GLU A 96 -15.56 3.50 1.50
N ALA A 97 -15.62 2.55 0.57
CA ALA A 97 -16.75 1.65 0.41
C ALA A 97 -16.95 0.76 1.65
N LEU A 98 -15.89 0.10 2.14
CA LEU A 98 -15.96 -0.71 3.36
C LEU A 98 -16.31 0.13 4.59
N LYS A 99 -15.70 1.32 4.72
CA LYS A 99 -16.04 2.27 5.78
C LYS A 99 -17.52 2.61 5.80
N ALA A 100 -18.09 2.96 4.65
CA ALA A 100 -19.50 3.27 4.54
C ALA A 100 -20.39 2.08 4.92
N GLN A 101 -20.02 0.85 4.52
CA GLN A 101 -20.75 -0.35 4.91
C GLN A 101 -20.73 -0.57 6.43
N CYS A 102 -19.57 -0.46 7.08
CA CYS A 102 -19.46 -0.54 8.53
C CYS A 102 -20.32 0.53 9.22
N GLN A 103 -20.25 1.78 8.73
CA GLN A 103 -20.97 2.91 9.32
C GLN A 103 -22.48 2.86 9.13
N ASN A 104 -22.97 2.14 8.11
CA ASN A 104 -24.39 1.86 7.94
C ASN A 104 -24.93 0.88 9.00
N LEU A 105 -24.09 -0.02 9.52
CA LEU A 105 -24.45 -0.95 10.60
C LEU A 105 -24.23 -0.34 11.98
N ASP A 106 -23.15 0.44 12.13
CA ASP A 106 -22.76 1.11 13.36
C ASP A 106 -22.17 2.49 13.03
N ALA A 107 -22.96 3.54 13.24
CA ALA A 107 -22.55 4.92 12.95
C ALA A 107 -21.32 5.39 13.75
N SER A 108 -20.97 4.68 14.83
CA SER A 108 -19.78 4.95 15.65
C SER A 108 -18.54 4.16 15.20
N ALA A 109 -18.66 3.30 14.19
CA ALA A 109 -17.54 2.52 13.66
C ALA A 109 -16.38 3.43 13.24
N ALA A 110 -15.21 3.16 13.82
CA ALA A 110 -13.96 3.87 13.59
C ALA A 110 -12.78 2.89 13.62
N VAL A 111 -11.65 3.34 13.07
CA VAL A 111 -10.36 2.63 13.09
C VAL A 111 -9.26 3.62 13.44
N ASP A 112 -8.25 3.18 14.18
CA ASP A 112 -7.03 3.95 14.38
C ASP A 112 -6.14 3.76 13.14
N ASN A 113 -5.82 4.85 12.46
CA ASN A 113 -4.87 4.89 11.33
C ASN A 113 -3.95 6.09 11.49
#